data_AF-A0A9D0YIC3-F1
#
_entry.id   AF-A0A9D0YIC3-F1
#
_cell.length_a   1.000
_cell.length_b   1.000
_cell.length_c   1.000
_cell.angle_alpha   90.00
_cell.angle_beta   90.00
_cell.angle_gamma   90.00
#
_symmetry.space_group_name_H-M   'P 1'
#
loop_
_entity.id
_entity.type
_entity.pdbx_description
1 polymer ?
#
loop_
_entity_poly.entity_id
_entity_poly.type
_entity_poly.pdbx_seq_one_letter_code
_entity_poly.pdbx_strand_id
1 'polypeptide(L)'
;MADFDAHFSVQVDESFTLRFQDPVVYSEDFIFLAKLQPSRKLEQGERISWQYHFRKVDRDNQPLSPDVAFTWTLFFNADNRLEAAALSPIFLKIVPPAFLEASIRSIAGAAINATERQLKADVSKIAKLTVPVPTKNTILAVLGAPIAREKSPTAEVLSFRFLLASPDIEPGYESRAISTVKLTFDPKTEQLLRMSGRYAGLKIAINYQKLTSL
;
A
#
# COMPACT_ATOMS: atom_id res chain seq x y z
N MET A 1 -13.58 -9.71 15.81
CA MET A 1 -13.95 -9.80 14.38
C MET A 1 -15.27 -9.10 14.09
N ALA A 2 -16.31 -9.23 14.93
CA ALA A 2 -17.60 -8.50 14.77
C ALA A 2 -17.49 -6.96 14.71
N ASP A 3 -16.39 -6.39 15.23
CA ASP A 3 -16.17 -4.95 15.28
C ASP A 3 -15.64 -4.34 13.96
N PHE A 4 -14.97 -5.14 13.11
CA PHE A 4 -14.45 -4.62 11.84
C PHE A 4 -15.58 -4.23 10.89
N ASP A 5 -16.52 -5.14 10.66
CA ASP A 5 -17.61 -4.94 9.69
C ASP A 5 -18.65 -3.91 10.19
N ALA A 6 -18.61 -3.53 11.47
CA ALA A 6 -19.38 -2.42 12.02
C ALA A 6 -18.81 -1.05 11.63
N HIS A 7 -17.50 -0.94 11.49
CA HIS A 7 -16.80 0.33 11.25
C HIS A 7 -16.21 0.46 9.85
N PHE A 8 -16.06 -0.65 9.12
CA PHE A 8 -15.42 -0.72 7.82
C PHE A 8 -16.21 -1.59 6.85
N SER A 9 -16.09 -1.30 5.56
CA SER A 9 -16.49 -2.22 4.50
C SER A 9 -15.47 -2.24 3.37
N VAL A 10 -15.33 -3.39 2.72
CA VAL A 10 -14.42 -3.58 1.60
C VAL A 10 -15.24 -3.79 0.34
N GLN A 11 -14.94 -3.00 -0.69
CA GLN A 11 -15.48 -3.15 -2.03
C GLN A 11 -14.31 -3.50 -2.97
N VAL A 12 -14.46 -4.60 -3.70
CA VAL A 12 -13.50 -5.05 -4.72
C VAL A 12 -14.22 -5.13 -6.05
N ASP A 13 -13.91 -4.17 -6.93
CA ASP A 13 -14.37 -4.14 -8.31
C ASP A 13 -13.15 -4.13 -9.26
N GLU A 14 -12.95 -3.04 -10.01
CA GLU A 14 -11.70 -2.76 -10.70
C GLU A 14 -10.62 -2.29 -9.71
N SER A 15 -11.03 -1.71 -8.59
CA SER A 15 -10.20 -1.18 -7.52
C SER A 15 -10.45 -1.91 -6.19
N PHE A 16 -9.55 -1.69 -5.23
CA PHE A 16 -9.80 -2.06 -3.84
C PHE A 16 -10.15 -0.79 -3.09
N THR A 17 -11.37 -0.72 -2.55
CA THR A 17 -11.84 0.42 -1.77
C THR A 17 -12.18 -0.03 -0.35
N LEU A 18 -11.51 0.59 0.63
CA LEU A 18 -11.88 0.50 2.04
C LEU A 18 -12.76 1.71 2.38
N ARG A 19 -13.97 1.46 2.85
CA ARG A 19 -14.89 2.50 3.33
C ARG A 19 -14.89 2.54 4.85
N PHE A 20 -14.99 3.75 5.40
CA PHE A 20 -15.04 4.04 6.83
C PHE A 20 -16.47 4.44 7.16
N GLN A 21 -17.16 3.64 7.96
CA GLN A 21 -18.55 3.88 8.36
C GLN A 21 -18.64 4.99 9.43
N ASP A 22 -17.63 5.05 10.30
CA ASP A 22 -17.47 6.07 11.35
C ASP A 22 -16.16 6.84 11.15
N PRO A 23 -16.12 7.77 10.16
CA PRO A 23 -14.88 8.47 9.83
C PRO A 23 -14.50 9.47 10.94
N VAL A 24 -13.27 9.35 11.43
CA VAL A 24 -12.71 10.21 12.51
C VAL A 24 -11.43 10.95 12.11
N VAL A 25 -10.76 10.52 11.03
CA VAL A 25 -9.50 11.11 10.58
C VAL A 25 -9.78 12.26 9.63
N TYR A 26 -9.22 13.44 9.91
CA TYR A 26 -9.37 14.62 9.07
C TYR A 26 -8.36 14.62 7.93
N SER A 27 -8.69 15.32 6.84
CA SER A 27 -7.79 15.50 5.70
C SER A 27 -6.46 16.17 6.09
N GLU A 28 -6.51 17.13 7.02
CA GLU A 28 -5.32 17.80 7.56
C GLU A 28 -4.38 16.85 8.32
N ASP A 29 -4.93 15.83 8.99
CA ASP A 29 -4.12 14.83 9.70
C ASP A 29 -3.22 14.08 8.70
N PHE A 30 -3.70 13.80 7.49
CA PHE A 30 -2.90 13.15 6.45
C PHE A 30 -1.73 14.03 6.02
N ILE A 31 -1.95 15.32 5.77
CA ILE A 31 -0.87 16.25 5.40
C ILE A 31 0.11 16.38 6.56
N PHE A 32 -0.39 16.53 7.79
CA PHE A 32 0.44 16.68 8.97
C PHE A 32 1.34 15.47 9.20
N LEU A 33 0.78 14.26 9.13
CA LEU A 33 1.50 13.00 9.34
C LEU A 33 2.45 12.70 8.18
N ALA A 34 1.99 12.81 6.94
CA ALA A 34 2.77 12.49 5.75
C ALA A 34 3.83 13.54 5.44
N LYS A 35 3.58 14.81 5.78
CA LYS A 35 4.35 15.98 5.33
C LYS A 35 4.42 16.09 3.80
N LEU A 36 3.36 15.63 3.13
CA LEU A 36 3.24 15.56 1.68
C LEU A 36 1.85 16.01 1.25
N GLN A 37 1.81 16.80 0.19
CA GLN A 37 0.57 17.19 -0.46
C GLN A 37 0.11 16.08 -1.42
N PRO A 38 -1.20 15.96 -1.68
CA PRO A 38 -1.68 15.10 -2.75
C PRO A 38 -1.21 15.62 -4.11
N SER A 39 -0.99 14.70 -5.04
CA SER A 39 -0.67 15.03 -6.44
C SER A 39 -1.77 15.80 -7.13
N ARG A 40 -3.03 15.50 -6.77
CA ARG A 40 -4.20 16.20 -7.28
C ARG A 40 -5.28 16.26 -6.21
N LYS A 41 -5.94 17.41 -6.12
CA LYS A 41 -7.20 17.58 -5.40
C LYS A 41 -8.31 17.66 -6.45
N LEU A 42 -9.35 16.86 -6.28
CA LEU A 42 -10.51 16.80 -7.15
C LEU A 42 -11.74 17.12 -6.33
N GLU A 43 -12.54 18.04 -6.81
CA GLU A 43 -13.79 18.45 -6.19
C GLU A 43 -14.95 18.04 -7.10
N GLN A 44 -15.91 17.29 -6.56
CA GLN A 44 -17.14 16.92 -7.23
C GLN A 44 -18.32 17.25 -6.32
N GLY A 45 -18.89 18.44 -6.51
CA GLY A 45 -19.87 18.99 -5.58
C GLY A 45 -19.26 19.20 -4.20
N GLU A 46 -19.90 18.68 -3.16
CA GLU A 46 -19.42 18.75 -1.77
C GLU A 46 -18.35 17.69 -1.44
N ARG A 47 -18.05 16.77 -2.36
CA ARG A 47 -17.05 15.72 -2.12
C ARG A 47 -15.68 16.15 -2.61
N ILE A 48 -14.71 16.02 -1.72
CA ILE A 48 -13.30 16.24 -2.01
C ILE A 48 -12.60 14.89 -2.08
N SER A 49 -11.80 14.68 -3.13
CA SER A 49 -10.92 13.53 -3.21
C SER A 49 -9.49 13.95 -3.51
N TRP A 50 -8.55 13.28 -2.86
CA TRP A 50 -7.13 13.53 -2.98
C TRP A 50 -6.47 12.31 -3.63
N GLN A 51 -5.72 12.54 -4.69
CA GLN A 51 -4.98 11.51 -5.40
C GLN A 51 -3.50 11.65 -5.13
N TYR A 52 -2.87 10.57 -4.68
CA TYR A 52 -1.43 10.41 -4.56
C TYR A 52 -0.95 9.52 -5.70
N HIS A 53 -0.24 10.12 -6.65
CA HIS A 53 0.23 9.46 -7.86
C HIS A 53 1.71 9.11 -7.73
N PHE A 54 2.00 7.81 -7.65
CA PHE A 54 3.35 7.28 -7.51
C PHE A 54 3.81 6.70 -8.83
N ARG A 55 4.84 7.30 -9.43
CA ARG A 55 5.41 6.87 -10.70
C ARG A 55 6.68 6.09 -10.48
N LYS A 56 6.83 4.97 -11.16
CA LYS A 56 8.06 4.17 -11.10
C LYS A 56 9.20 4.94 -11.72
N VAL A 57 10.34 4.96 -11.03
CA VAL A 57 11.55 5.67 -11.44
C VAL A 57 12.76 4.75 -11.39
N ASP A 58 13.82 5.14 -12.08
CA ASP A 58 15.13 4.50 -11.98
C ASP A 58 15.90 4.91 -10.70
N ARG A 59 17.21 4.65 -10.69
CA ARG A 59 18.08 4.98 -9.54
C ARG A 59 18.32 6.49 -9.40
N ASP A 60 18.24 7.22 -10.51
CA ASP A 60 18.48 8.66 -10.63
C ASP A 60 17.16 9.47 -10.58
N ASN A 61 16.08 8.81 -10.16
CA ASN A 61 14.72 9.33 -10.05
C ASN A 61 14.12 9.79 -11.39
N GLN A 62 14.59 9.25 -12.51
CA GLN A 62 14.00 9.52 -13.82
C GLN A 62 12.82 8.58 -14.08
N PRO A 63 11.70 9.07 -14.65
CA PRO A 63 10.59 8.22 -15.04
C PRO A 63 11.00 7.16 -16.06
N LEU A 64 10.42 5.97 -15.96
CA LEU A 64 10.63 4.88 -16.92
C LEU A 64 9.65 4.96 -18.09
N SER A 65 10.05 4.38 -19.23
CA SER A 65 9.17 4.15 -20.39
C SER A 65 9.09 2.64 -20.68
N PRO A 66 7.89 2.04 -20.75
CA PRO A 66 6.58 2.66 -20.52
C PRO A 66 6.36 3.08 -19.05
N ASP A 67 5.46 4.05 -18.84
CA ASP A 67 5.13 4.54 -17.50
C ASP A 67 4.43 3.44 -16.70
N VAL A 68 4.90 3.23 -15.47
CA VAL A 68 4.29 2.31 -14.50
C VAL A 68 3.99 3.14 -13.27
N ALA A 69 2.71 3.30 -12.96
CA ALA A 69 2.31 4.14 -11.85
C ALA A 69 1.08 3.60 -11.16
N PHE A 70 0.98 3.84 -9.85
CA PHE A 70 -0.20 3.52 -9.06
C PHE A 70 -0.73 4.78 -8.38
N THR A 71 -2.03 4.78 -8.16
CA THR A 71 -2.73 5.87 -7.48
C THR A 71 -3.34 5.35 -6.18
N TRP A 72 -3.15 6.11 -5.12
CA TRP A 72 -3.92 6.00 -3.89
C TRP A 72 -4.86 7.20 -3.82
N THR A 73 -6.16 6.93 -3.80
CA THR A 73 -7.20 7.97 -3.72
C THR A 73 -7.81 7.97 -2.32
N LEU A 74 -7.84 9.12 -1.68
CA LEU A 74 -8.57 9.37 -0.43
C LEU A 74 -9.83 10.17 -0.75
N PHE A 75 -10.96 9.76 -0.19
CA PHE A 75 -12.24 10.44 -0.33
C PHE A 75 -12.65 11.00 1.02
N PHE A 76 -13.07 12.27 1.02
CA PHE A 76 -13.48 12.99 2.21
C PHE A 76 -14.94 13.38 2.12
N ASN A 77 -15.64 13.25 3.25
CA ASN A 77 -17.01 13.71 3.38
C ASN A 77 -17.07 15.25 3.54
N ALA A 78 -18.28 15.81 3.66
CA ALA A 78 -18.49 17.26 3.81
C ALA A 78 -17.82 17.86 5.06
N ASP A 79 -17.58 17.05 6.10
CA ASP A 79 -16.86 17.45 7.32
C ASP A 79 -15.32 17.32 7.19
N ASN A 80 -14.81 17.09 5.98
CA ASN A 80 -13.39 16.84 5.68
C ASN A 80 -12.80 15.60 6.37
N ARG A 81 -13.63 14.59 6.68
CA ARG A 81 -13.19 13.33 7.28
C ARG A 81 -13.09 12.22 6.23
N LEU A 82 -12.10 11.33 6.39
CA LEU A 82 -11.83 10.25 5.45
C LEU A 82 -12.96 9.21 5.45
N GLU A 83 -13.79 9.21 4.41
CA GLU A 83 -14.89 8.25 4.24
C GLU A 83 -14.48 7.02 3.42
N ALA A 84 -13.47 7.13 2.56
CA ALA A 84 -12.96 5.99 1.80
C ALA A 84 -11.50 6.16 1.35
N ALA A 85 -10.83 5.04 1.15
CA ALA A 85 -9.50 4.95 0.56
C ALA A 85 -9.47 3.88 -0.53
N ALA A 86 -9.03 4.23 -1.74
CA ALA A 86 -9.00 3.33 -2.89
C ALA A 86 -7.59 3.17 -3.47
N LEU A 87 -7.25 1.93 -3.83
CA LEU A 87 -6.00 1.60 -4.52
C LEU A 87 -6.28 1.21 -5.96
N SER A 88 -5.50 1.80 -6.89
CA SER A 88 -5.61 1.55 -8.33
C SER A 88 -5.38 0.07 -8.70
N PRO A 89 -5.96 -0.41 -9.83
CA PRO A 89 -5.94 -1.82 -10.23
C PRO A 89 -4.54 -2.44 -10.32
N ILE A 90 -3.53 -1.66 -10.72
CA ILE A 90 -2.15 -2.14 -10.85
C ILE A 90 -1.57 -2.60 -9.51
N PHE A 91 -1.94 -1.95 -8.41
CA PHE A 91 -1.51 -2.33 -7.07
C PHE A 91 -2.03 -3.73 -6.71
N LEU A 92 -3.24 -4.06 -7.17
CA LEU A 92 -3.89 -5.34 -6.92
C LEU A 92 -3.24 -6.51 -7.67
N LYS A 93 -2.44 -6.22 -8.70
CA LYS A 93 -1.60 -7.23 -9.36
C LYS A 93 -0.37 -7.60 -8.52
N ILE A 94 0.06 -6.72 -7.61
CA ILE A 94 1.16 -6.98 -6.68
C ILE A 94 0.63 -7.54 -5.36
N VAL A 95 -0.45 -6.96 -4.85
CA VAL A 95 -1.09 -7.33 -3.58
C VAL A 95 -2.55 -7.70 -3.88
N PRO A 96 -2.87 -8.99 -4.08
CA PRO A 96 -4.22 -9.39 -4.40
C PRO A 96 -5.22 -8.95 -3.31
N PRO A 97 -6.46 -8.60 -3.68
CA PRO A 97 -7.45 -8.03 -2.76
C PRO A 97 -7.63 -8.83 -1.47
N ALA A 98 -7.69 -10.15 -1.56
CA ALA A 98 -7.86 -11.03 -0.39
C ALA A 98 -6.71 -10.90 0.63
N PHE A 99 -5.46 -10.74 0.17
CA PHE A 99 -4.32 -10.52 1.07
C PHE A 99 -4.36 -9.14 1.71
N LEU A 100 -4.79 -8.13 0.97
CA LEU A 100 -4.91 -6.77 1.47
C LEU A 100 -6.02 -6.67 2.53
N GLU A 101 -7.20 -7.23 2.25
CA GLU A 101 -8.30 -7.30 3.21
C GLU A 101 -7.91 -8.07 4.46
N ALA A 102 -7.32 -9.27 4.31
CA ALA A 102 -6.86 -10.04 5.47
C ALA A 102 -5.82 -9.28 6.31
N SER A 103 -4.91 -8.54 5.66
CA SER A 103 -3.94 -7.68 6.34
C SER A 103 -4.62 -6.55 7.11
N ILE A 104 -5.58 -5.86 6.51
CA ILE A 104 -6.34 -4.78 7.17
C ILE A 104 -7.20 -5.33 8.33
N ARG A 105 -7.89 -6.45 8.12
CA ARG A 105 -8.66 -7.11 9.19
C ARG A 105 -7.77 -7.53 10.35
N SER A 106 -6.54 -7.95 10.09
CA SER A 106 -5.59 -8.30 11.15
C SER A 106 -5.12 -7.10 11.98
N ILE A 107 -5.21 -5.89 11.42
CA ILE A 107 -4.94 -4.63 12.14
C ILE A 107 -6.07 -4.32 13.13
N ALA A 108 -7.31 -4.69 12.82
CA ALA A 108 -8.45 -4.58 13.74
C ALA A 108 -8.29 -5.59 14.89
N GLY A 109 -7.62 -5.16 15.96
CA GLY A 109 -7.21 -5.99 17.10
C GLY A 109 -5.70 -6.11 17.28
N ALA A 110 -4.91 -5.37 16.50
CA ALA A 110 -3.47 -5.29 16.66
C ALA A 110 -3.07 -4.57 17.95
N ALA A 111 -1.93 -4.96 18.51
CA ALA A 111 -1.33 -4.24 19.63
C ALA A 111 -0.66 -2.96 19.12
N ILE A 112 -0.97 -1.84 19.78
CA ILE A 112 -0.31 -0.56 19.54
C ILE A 112 0.91 -0.47 20.48
N ASN A 113 2.09 -0.40 19.90
CA ASN A 113 3.29 0.01 20.62
C ASN A 113 3.50 1.51 20.42
N ALA A 114 3.05 2.32 21.39
CA ALA A 114 3.16 3.78 21.31
C ALA A 114 4.62 4.26 21.35
N THR A 115 5.49 3.56 22.08
CA THR A 115 6.92 3.90 22.19
C THR A 115 7.63 3.75 20.85
N GLU A 116 7.40 2.63 20.15
CA GLU A 116 7.99 2.36 18.84
C GLU A 116 7.17 2.97 17.68
N ARG A 117 6.02 3.58 17.98
CA ARG A 117 5.04 4.08 17.00
C ARG A 117 4.70 3.00 15.97
N GLN A 118 4.53 1.78 16.45
CA GLN A 118 4.32 0.60 15.64
C GLN A 118 2.97 -0.04 15.97
N LEU A 119 2.27 -0.47 14.93
CA LEU A 119 1.13 -1.35 15.05
C LEU A 119 1.52 -2.74 14.54
N LYS A 120 1.31 -3.78 15.37
CA LYS A 120 1.63 -5.17 15.01
C LYS A 120 0.39 -6.04 15.12
N ALA A 121 -0.08 -6.47 13.96
CA ALA A 121 -1.18 -7.41 13.84
C ALA A 121 -0.76 -8.83 14.21
N ASP A 122 -1.66 -9.55 14.86
CA ASP A 122 -1.56 -10.99 15.09
C ASP A 122 -2.40 -11.75 14.05
N VAL A 123 -1.73 -12.21 13.01
CA VAL A 123 -2.35 -12.95 11.90
C VAL A 123 -2.61 -14.43 12.21
N SER A 124 -2.33 -14.90 13.43
CA SER A 124 -2.70 -16.27 13.85
C SER A 124 -4.21 -16.43 14.05
N LYS A 125 -4.92 -15.32 14.31
CA LYS A 125 -6.35 -15.28 14.61
C LYS A 125 -7.25 -15.08 13.39
N ILE A 126 -6.67 -14.95 12.19
CA ILE A 126 -7.41 -14.81 10.94
C ILE A 126 -7.42 -16.12 10.18
N ALA A 127 -8.52 -16.38 9.46
CA ALA A 127 -8.62 -17.52 8.57
C ALA A 127 -7.51 -17.46 7.52
N LYS A 128 -6.84 -18.60 7.30
CA LYS A 128 -5.79 -18.69 6.27
C LYS A 128 -6.42 -18.60 4.89
N LEU A 129 -5.73 -17.90 4.01
CA LEU A 129 -6.12 -17.73 2.62
C LEU A 129 -5.66 -18.93 1.80
N THR A 130 -6.55 -19.41 0.93
CA THR A 130 -6.29 -20.46 -0.06
C THR A 130 -6.07 -19.90 -1.47
N VAL A 131 -6.10 -18.57 -1.61
CA VAL A 131 -5.87 -17.91 -2.91
C VAL A 131 -4.40 -17.99 -3.32
N PRO A 132 -4.10 -18.10 -4.63
CA PRO A 132 -2.74 -18.11 -5.12
C PRO A 132 -1.96 -16.84 -4.75
N VAL A 133 -0.72 -17.03 -4.34
CA VAL A 133 0.23 -15.95 -4.13
C VAL A 133 0.80 -15.50 -5.48
N PRO A 134 0.99 -14.19 -5.73
CA PRO A 134 1.62 -13.72 -6.96
C PRO A 134 3.01 -14.32 -7.16
N THR A 135 3.33 -14.66 -8.41
CA THR A 135 4.67 -15.12 -8.78
C THR A 135 5.53 -13.96 -9.26
N LYS A 136 6.85 -14.16 -9.22
CA LYS A 136 7.83 -13.22 -9.76
C LYS A 136 7.51 -12.81 -11.20
N ASN A 137 7.16 -13.77 -12.06
CA ASN A 137 6.85 -13.49 -13.46
C ASN A 137 5.59 -12.63 -13.61
N THR A 138 4.52 -12.92 -12.84
CA THR A 138 3.30 -12.09 -12.87
C THR A 138 3.57 -10.66 -12.43
N ILE A 139 4.42 -10.46 -11.43
CA ILE A 139 4.79 -9.13 -10.93
C ILE A 139 5.68 -8.39 -11.95
N LEU A 140 6.68 -9.07 -12.53
CA LEU A 140 7.57 -8.47 -13.53
C LEU A 140 6.84 -8.11 -14.82
N ALA A 141 5.80 -8.86 -15.20
CA ALA A 141 4.95 -8.53 -16.34
C ALA A 141 4.22 -7.19 -16.16
N VAL A 142 3.92 -6.80 -14.91
CA VAL A 142 3.20 -5.56 -14.60
C VAL A 142 4.16 -4.43 -14.27
N LEU A 143 5.20 -4.70 -13.47
CA LEU A 143 6.12 -3.68 -13.00
C LEU A 143 7.35 -3.49 -13.89
N GLY A 144 7.63 -4.39 -14.82
CA GLY A 144 8.88 -4.41 -15.56
C GLY A 144 10.10 -4.70 -14.68
N ALA A 145 11.29 -4.35 -15.16
CA ALA A 145 12.55 -4.66 -14.48
C ALA A 145 12.72 -3.92 -13.14
N PRO A 146 13.26 -4.56 -12.09
CA PRO A 146 13.55 -3.91 -10.82
C PRO A 146 14.80 -3.02 -10.90
N ILE A 147 14.94 -2.07 -9.97
CA ILE A 147 16.16 -1.24 -9.85
C ILE A 147 17.32 -1.97 -9.18
N ALA A 148 17.03 -3.04 -8.43
CA ALA A 148 18.03 -3.91 -7.82
C ALA A 148 17.49 -5.31 -7.61
N ARG A 149 18.39 -6.29 -7.65
CA ARG A 149 18.12 -7.70 -7.44
C ARG A 149 19.20 -8.26 -6.52
N GLU A 150 18.78 -8.85 -5.42
CA GLU A 150 19.66 -9.51 -4.45
C GLU A 150 19.26 -10.99 -4.40
N LYS A 151 20.21 -11.90 -4.58
CA LYS A 151 19.96 -13.35 -4.55
C LYS A 151 20.70 -13.98 -3.38
N SER A 152 20.02 -14.89 -2.71
CA SER A 152 20.56 -15.75 -1.65
C SER A 152 20.02 -17.17 -1.82
N PRO A 153 20.59 -18.17 -1.13
CA PRO A 153 20.09 -19.55 -1.19
C PRO A 153 18.63 -19.71 -0.75
N THR A 154 18.13 -18.80 0.09
CA THR A 154 16.80 -18.89 0.71
C THR A 154 15.80 -17.89 0.14
N ALA A 155 16.25 -16.87 -0.59
CA ALA A 155 15.38 -15.81 -1.10
C ALA A 155 16.00 -15.04 -2.28
N GLU A 156 15.14 -14.56 -3.17
CA GLU A 156 15.44 -13.51 -4.15
C GLU A 156 14.66 -12.24 -3.81
N VAL A 157 15.34 -11.10 -3.65
CA VAL A 157 14.72 -9.81 -3.35
C VAL A 157 14.80 -8.91 -4.57
N LEU A 158 13.64 -8.45 -5.03
CA LEU A 158 13.52 -7.43 -6.07
C LEU A 158 13.15 -6.10 -5.44
N SER A 159 13.90 -5.04 -5.77
CA SER A 159 13.62 -3.68 -5.30
C SER A 159 13.10 -2.82 -6.45
N PHE A 160 12.01 -2.10 -6.19
CA PHE A 160 11.38 -1.13 -7.09
C PHE A 160 11.35 0.22 -6.40
N ARG A 161 11.49 1.30 -7.19
CA ARG A 161 11.44 2.67 -6.68
C ARG A 161 10.31 3.41 -7.37
N PHE A 162 9.54 4.14 -6.57
CA PHE A 162 8.48 5.01 -7.02
C PHE A 162 8.66 6.38 -6.39
N LEU A 163 8.33 7.43 -7.15
CA LEU A 163 8.34 8.80 -6.71
C LEU A 163 6.91 9.33 -6.71
N LEU A 164 6.49 9.88 -5.57
CA LEU A 164 5.24 10.62 -5.47
C LEU A 164 5.38 11.98 -6.15
N ALA A 165 4.46 12.29 -7.06
CA ALA A 165 4.31 13.65 -7.58
C ALA A 165 3.61 14.53 -6.53
N SER A 166 4.32 15.01 -5.51
CA SER A 166 3.78 15.95 -4.51
C SER A 166 4.30 17.36 -4.79
N PRO A 167 3.44 18.39 -4.86
CA PRO A 167 3.90 19.77 -4.82
C PRO A 167 4.42 20.12 -3.42
N ASP A 168 5.23 21.17 -3.35
CA ASP A 168 5.58 21.91 -2.12
C ASP A 168 6.03 21.02 -0.94
N ILE A 169 6.92 20.07 -1.19
CA ILE A 169 7.47 19.22 -0.13
C ILE A 169 8.32 20.09 0.81
N GLU A 170 7.99 20.07 2.11
CA GLU A 170 8.71 20.79 3.14
C GLU A 170 10.20 20.35 3.19
N PRO A 171 11.16 21.29 3.28
CA PRO A 171 12.58 20.94 3.34
C PRO A 171 12.91 19.92 4.43
N GLY A 172 13.67 18.88 4.08
CA GLY A 172 14.00 17.77 4.97
C GLY A 172 13.02 16.59 4.93
N TYR A 173 11.90 16.71 4.20
CA TYR A 173 10.91 15.65 4.03
C TYR A 173 10.88 15.03 2.63
N GLU A 174 11.80 15.39 1.74
CA GLU A 174 11.89 14.93 0.35
C GLU A 174 11.97 13.40 0.24
N SER A 175 12.67 12.77 1.20
CA SER A 175 12.76 11.31 1.29
C SER A 175 11.42 10.61 1.46
N ARG A 176 10.37 11.30 1.93
CA ARG A 176 9.02 10.71 2.10
C ARG A 176 8.27 10.57 0.79
N ALA A 177 8.60 11.38 -0.22
CA ALA A 177 8.07 11.21 -1.57
C ALA A 177 8.64 9.97 -2.28
N ILE A 178 9.76 9.44 -1.78
CA ILE A 178 10.39 8.25 -2.33
C ILE A 178 9.83 6.99 -1.65
N SER A 179 9.26 6.11 -2.47
CA SER A 179 8.75 4.82 -2.04
C SER A 179 9.63 3.70 -2.60
N THR A 180 10.31 2.97 -1.73
CA THR A 180 11.04 1.75 -2.11
C THR A 180 10.21 0.54 -1.74
N VAL A 181 9.80 -0.23 -2.75
CA VAL A 181 9.07 -1.48 -2.58
C VAL A 181 10.04 -2.64 -2.76
N LYS A 182 10.16 -3.47 -1.72
CA LYS A 182 10.94 -4.70 -1.74
C LYS A 182 10.01 -5.90 -1.75
N LEU A 183 10.18 -6.75 -2.75
CA LEU A 183 9.42 -7.98 -2.94
C LEU A 183 10.38 -9.16 -2.79
N THR A 184 10.12 -10.03 -1.82
CA THR A 184 10.96 -11.19 -1.52
C THR A 184 10.28 -12.44 -2.03
N PHE A 185 10.98 -13.22 -2.84
CA PHE A 185 10.47 -14.42 -3.51
C PHE A 185 11.21 -15.66 -3.06
N ASP A 186 10.50 -16.79 -3.09
CA ASP A 186 11.10 -18.11 -2.97
C ASP A 186 11.91 -18.43 -4.25
N PRO A 187 13.17 -18.86 -4.13
CA PRO A 187 14.03 -19.06 -5.31
C PRO A 187 13.65 -20.29 -6.14
N LYS A 188 12.86 -21.22 -5.61
CA LYS A 188 12.46 -22.46 -6.32
C LYS A 188 11.09 -22.32 -6.97
N THR A 189 10.11 -21.81 -6.23
CA THR A 189 8.71 -21.69 -6.66
C THR A 189 8.39 -20.33 -7.28
N GLU A 190 9.28 -19.35 -7.11
CA GLU A 190 9.08 -17.96 -7.51
C GLU A 190 7.87 -17.26 -6.88
N GLN A 191 7.28 -17.84 -5.83
CA GLN A 191 6.16 -17.26 -5.11
C GLN A 191 6.60 -16.11 -4.19
N LEU A 192 5.76 -15.09 -4.07
CA LEU A 192 6.02 -13.94 -3.20
C LEU A 192 5.91 -14.33 -1.71
N LEU A 193 7.02 -14.31 -1.00
CA LEU A 193 7.08 -14.61 0.44
C LEU A 193 6.70 -13.38 1.27
N ARG A 194 7.22 -12.21 0.88
CA ARG A 194 7.06 -10.97 1.64
C ARG A 194 7.05 -9.76 0.72
N MET A 195 6.23 -8.79 1.09
CA MET A 195 6.32 -7.42 0.59
C MET A 195 6.72 -6.49 1.74
N SER A 196 7.52 -5.49 1.44
CA SER A 196 7.62 -4.30 2.28
C SER A 196 7.79 -3.05 1.44
N GLY A 197 7.21 -1.94 1.89
CA GLY A 197 7.35 -0.66 1.23
C GLY A 197 7.30 0.48 2.24
N ARG A 198 7.89 1.62 1.85
CA ARG A 198 7.66 2.90 2.54
C ARG A 198 6.79 3.74 1.62
N TYR A 199 5.71 4.31 2.14
CA TYR A 199 4.77 5.15 1.41
C TYR A 199 4.44 6.36 2.28
N ALA A 200 4.76 7.57 1.81
CA ALA A 200 4.44 8.80 2.53
C ALA A 200 4.86 8.81 4.01
N GLY A 201 6.03 8.23 4.32
CA GLY A 201 6.54 8.11 5.69
C GLY A 201 6.06 6.87 6.47
N LEU A 202 5.02 6.16 6.02
CA LEU A 202 4.54 4.92 6.61
C LEU A 202 5.29 3.71 6.04
N LYS A 203 5.71 2.78 6.90
CA LYS A 203 6.26 1.49 6.46
C LYS A 203 5.17 0.42 6.53
N ILE A 204 4.89 -0.20 5.39
CA ILE A 204 3.96 -1.34 5.26
C ILE A 204 4.78 -2.59 5.02
N ALA A 205 4.44 -3.70 5.69
CA ALA A 205 5.03 -5.00 5.40
C ALA A 205 3.99 -6.12 5.55
N ILE A 206 3.93 -6.99 4.55
CA ILE A 206 3.02 -8.14 4.50
C ILE A 206 3.88 -9.40 4.38
N ASN A 207 3.63 -10.38 5.25
CA ASN A 207 4.25 -11.70 5.17
C ASN A 207 3.19 -12.70 4.68
N TYR A 208 3.27 -13.10 3.42
CA TYR A 208 2.28 -13.95 2.76
C TYR A 208 2.27 -15.35 3.33
N GLN A 209 3.43 -15.89 3.72
CA GLN A 209 3.54 -17.21 4.34
C GLN A 209 2.76 -17.29 5.66
N LYS A 210 2.61 -16.17 6.37
CA LYS A 210 1.79 -16.12 7.57
C LYS A 210 0.29 -15.98 7.29
N LEU A 211 -0.10 -15.64 6.06
CA LEU A 211 -1.50 -15.47 5.65
C LEU A 211 -2.04 -16.69 4.91
N THR A 212 -1.18 -17.53 4.32
CA THR A 212 -1.58 -18.72 3.57
C THR A 212 -1.55 -20.00 4.40
N SER A 213 -2.28 -21.01 3.95
CA SER A 213 -2.23 -22.40 4.45
C SER A 213 -1.50 -23.37 3.51
N LEU A 214 -0.72 -22.83 2.57
CA LEU A 214 0.07 -23.58 1.58
C LEU A 214 1.32 -24.20 2.21
#